data_AF-A0A2K3NHY0-F1
#
_entry.id   AF-A0A2K3NHY0-F1
#
_cell.length_a   1.000
_cell.length_b   1.000
_cell.length_c   1.000
_cell.angle_alpha   90.00
_cell.angle_beta   90.00
_cell.angle_gamma   90.00
#
_symmetry.space_group_name_H-M   'P 1'
#
loop_
_entity.id
_entity.type
_entity.pdbx_description
1 polymer ?
#
loop_
_entity_poly.entity_id
_entity_poly.type
_entity_poly.pdbx_seq_one_letter_code
_entity_poly.pdbx_strand_id
1 'polypeptide(L)'
;MQEPSLGMMHGGAGGGYGGDGGGGDNRQLKAEIATHPLYEQLLSAHVACLRVATPIDQLPLIDAQLSQSHHLLRSYISQQTHSLSPHDRQQLDNFLAQYLIVLCTFKEQLQQHVRVHAVEAVMACRDIENTLQALT
;
A
#
# COMPACT_ATOMS: atom_id res chain seq x y z
N MET A 1 -24.41 -45.77 -24.04
CA MET A 1 -23.74 -47.06 -23.78
C MET A 1 -22.40 -46.99 -24.50
N GLN A 2 -21.22 -47.14 -23.91
CA GLN A 2 -20.79 -47.78 -22.69
C GLN A 2 -19.45 -47.11 -22.31
N GLU A 3 -19.29 -46.72 -21.05
CA GLU A 3 -17.99 -46.34 -20.49
C GLU A 3 -17.08 -47.57 -20.37
N PRO A 4 -15.77 -47.36 -20.17
CA PRO A 4 -15.18 -48.03 -19.02
C PRO A 4 -14.32 -47.10 -18.15
N SER A 5 -14.73 -47.12 -16.88
CA SER A 5 -14.04 -46.83 -15.64
C SER A 5 -12.57 -47.26 -15.58
N LEU A 6 -11.73 -46.41 -14.97
CA LEU A 6 -10.62 -46.85 -14.13
C LEU A 6 -10.22 -45.72 -13.18
N GLY A 7 -10.74 -45.77 -11.96
CA GLY A 7 -10.14 -45.08 -10.82
C GLY A 7 -8.94 -45.87 -10.30
N MET A 8 -8.00 -45.18 -9.63
CA MET A 8 -7.23 -45.64 -8.46
C MET A 8 -6.43 -44.47 -7.88
N MET A 9 -6.49 -44.36 -6.55
CA MET A 9 -5.74 -43.42 -5.70
C MET A 9 -4.26 -43.82 -5.58
N HIS A 10 -3.32 -42.88 -5.65
CA HIS A 10 -2.12 -42.92 -4.80
C HIS A 10 -1.27 -41.63 -4.82
N GLY A 11 -0.72 -41.30 -3.64
CA GLY A 11 0.51 -40.49 -3.46
C GLY A 11 0.32 -38.98 -3.62
N GLY A 12 0.53 -38.11 -2.63
CA GLY A 12 1.58 -38.16 -1.62
C GLY A 12 2.82 -37.40 -2.11
N ALA A 13 3.04 -36.23 -1.49
CA ALA A 13 4.31 -35.51 -1.37
C ALA A 13 5.01 -34.94 -2.63
N GLY A 14 5.47 -33.69 -2.48
CA GLY A 14 6.38 -32.98 -3.39
C GLY A 14 5.83 -31.60 -3.75
N GLY A 15 5.96 -30.56 -2.94
CA GLY A 15 7.17 -30.26 -2.18
C GLY A 15 8.32 -29.99 -3.15
N GLY A 16 8.19 -28.97 -3.99
CA GLY A 16 9.13 -28.76 -5.10
C GLY A 16 8.93 -27.46 -5.86
N TYR A 17 8.84 -26.32 -5.17
CA TYR A 17 9.11 -25.03 -5.83
C TYR A 17 10.63 -24.84 -5.89
N GLY A 18 11.23 -25.54 -6.86
CA GLY A 18 12.59 -25.26 -7.30
C GLY A 18 12.58 -24.03 -8.20
N GLY A 19 13.40 -23.05 -7.84
CA GLY A 19 13.78 -21.94 -8.71
C GLY A 19 13.30 -20.57 -8.24
N ASP A 20 13.98 -20.00 -7.24
CA ASP A 20 14.47 -18.62 -7.35
C ASP A 20 15.47 -18.34 -6.21
N GLY A 21 16.76 -18.35 -6.54
CA GLY A 21 17.85 -18.00 -5.61
C GLY A 21 17.94 -16.51 -5.28
N GLY A 22 16.92 -15.69 -5.60
CA GLY A 22 16.82 -14.27 -5.25
C GLY A 22 15.53 -13.90 -4.50
N GLY A 23 14.55 -14.80 -4.41
CA GLY A 23 13.27 -14.57 -3.74
C GLY A 23 13.34 -14.62 -2.20
N GLY A 24 14.33 -15.32 -1.65
CA GLY A 24 14.55 -15.45 -0.21
C GLY A 24 14.89 -14.10 0.44
N ASP A 25 15.85 -13.38 -0.13
CA ASP A 25 16.34 -12.11 0.42
C ASP A 25 15.27 -11.01 0.35
N ASN A 26 14.48 -10.97 -0.74
CA ASN A 26 13.38 -10.02 -0.86
C ASN A 26 12.23 -10.33 0.14
N ARG A 27 11.95 -11.61 0.37
CA ARG A 27 10.96 -12.06 1.37
C ARG A 27 11.40 -11.69 2.77
N GLN A 28 12.68 -11.86 3.09
CA GLN A 28 13.28 -11.49 4.37
C GLN A 28 13.25 -9.98 4.59
N LEU A 29 13.68 -9.18 3.60
CA LEU A 29 13.63 -7.73 3.69
C LEU A 29 12.21 -7.21 3.91
N LYS A 30 11.22 -7.79 3.22
CA LYS A 30 9.79 -7.47 3.43
C LYS A 30 9.33 -7.80 4.86
N ALA A 31 9.80 -8.90 5.45
CA ALA A 31 9.49 -9.25 6.83
C ALA A 31 10.12 -8.29 7.84
N GLU A 32 11.36 -7.86 7.60
CA GLU A 32 12.06 -6.88 8.42
C GLU A 32 11.39 -5.49 8.33
N ILE A 33 10.94 -5.07 7.15
CA ILE A 33 10.14 -3.85 6.98
C ILE A 33 8.81 -3.96 7.73
N ALA A 34 8.09 -5.08 7.56
CA ALA A 34 6.80 -5.35 8.18
C ALA A 34 6.84 -5.34 9.72
N THR A 35 7.97 -5.69 10.32
CA THR A 35 8.15 -5.72 11.77
C THR A 35 8.88 -4.51 12.33
N HIS A 36 9.24 -3.56 11.47
CA HIS A 36 9.96 -2.36 11.86
C HIS A 36 9.07 -1.42 12.70
N PRO A 37 9.58 -0.77 13.77
CA PRO A 37 8.81 0.14 14.62
C PRO A 37 8.16 1.32 13.87
N LEU A 38 8.79 1.79 12.80
CA LEU A 38 8.27 2.87 11.94
C LEU A 38 7.22 2.41 10.91
N TYR A 39 6.96 1.11 10.77
CA TYR A 39 6.08 0.58 9.71
C TYR A 39 4.67 1.18 9.78
N GLU A 40 4.05 1.20 10.97
CA GLU A 40 2.71 1.74 11.15
C GLU A 40 2.63 3.24 10.84
N GLN A 41 3.66 3.99 11.21
CA GLN A 41 3.75 5.43 10.89
C GLN A 41 3.90 5.65 9.39
N LEU A 42 4.73 4.84 8.74
CA LEU A 42 4.95 4.88 7.30
C LEU A 42 3.66 4.55 6.53
N LEU A 43 2.98 3.48 6.92
CA LEU A 43 1.71 3.06 6.33
C LEU A 43 0.66 4.15 6.51
N SER A 44 0.54 4.72 7.71
CA SER A 44 -0.37 5.83 7.99
C SER A 44 -0.08 7.06 7.13
N ALA A 45 1.19 7.47 7.02
CA ALA A 45 1.60 8.59 6.18
C ALA A 45 1.28 8.34 4.70
N HIS A 46 1.55 7.12 4.21
CA HIS A 46 1.24 6.73 2.84
C HIS A 46 -0.28 6.75 2.56
N VAL A 47 -1.08 6.15 3.44
CA VAL A 47 -2.55 6.16 3.35
C VAL A 47 -3.09 7.58 3.39
N ALA A 48 -2.52 8.45 4.22
CA ALA A 48 -2.90 9.85 4.26
C ALA A 48 -2.64 10.55 2.92
N CYS A 49 -1.56 10.22 2.21
CA CYS A 49 -1.32 10.72 0.85
C CYS A 49 -2.39 10.22 -0.12
N LEU A 50 -2.68 8.91 -0.12
CA LEU A 50 -3.71 8.32 -0.99
C LEU A 50 -5.08 8.97 -0.78
N ARG A 51 -5.49 9.15 0.48
CA ARG A 51 -6.79 9.74 0.82
C ARG A 51 -6.96 11.18 0.30
N VAL A 52 -5.88 11.95 0.21
CA VAL A 52 -5.94 13.32 -0.34
C VAL A 52 -6.16 13.32 -1.85
N ALA A 53 -5.57 12.35 -2.57
CA ALA A 53 -5.70 12.23 -4.02
C ALA A 53 -6.93 11.42 -4.47
N THR A 54 -7.72 10.88 -3.55
CA THR A 54 -8.80 9.95 -3.87
C THR A 54 -10.17 10.62 -3.69
N PRO A 55 -11.09 10.51 -4.68
CA PRO A 55 -12.47 10.97 -4.51
C PRO A 55 -13.15 10.33 -3.30
N ILE A 56 -14.05 11.07 -2.64
CA ILE A 56 -14.70 10.66 -1.39
C ILE A 56 -15.39 9.29 -1.53
N ASP A 57 -16.06 9.05 -2.66
CA ASP A 57 -16.78 7.80 -2.93
C ASP A 57 -15.87 6.57 -3.06
N GLN A 58 -14.57 6.77 -3.29
CA GLN A 58 -13.58 5.69 -3.46
C GLN A 58 -12.77 5.41 -2.19
N LEU A 59 -12.89 6.23 -1.14
CA LEU A 59 -12.23 6.00 0.14
C LEU A 59 -12.54 4.63 0.77
N PRO A 60 -13.77 4.06 0.65
CA PRO A 60 -14.05 2.71 1.17
C PRO A 60 -13.17 1.61 0.55
N LEU A 61 -12.69 1.79 -0.68
CA LEU A 61 -11.79 0.82 -1.32
C LEU A 61 -10.40 0.82 -0.65
N ILE A 62 -9.90 1.99 -0.27
CA ILE A 62 -8.64 2.11 0.48
C ILE A 62 -8.77 1.39 1.82
N ASP A 63 -9.86 1.61 2.55
CA ASP A 63 -10.10 0.98 3.85
C ASP A 63 -10.23 -0.55 3.73
N ALA A 64 -10.90 -1.04 2.68
CA ALA A 64 -10.97 -2.47 2.38
C ALA A 64 -9.58 -3.06 2.10
N GLN A 65 -8.75 -2.41 1.28
CA GLN A 65 -7.38 -2.85 1.00
C GLN A 65 -6.50 -2.88 2.25
N LEU A 66 -6.64 -1.88 3.15
CA LEU A 66 -5.92 -1.86 4.41
C LEU A 66 -6.29 -3.04 5.32
N SER A 67 -7.58 -3.36 5.42
CA SER A 67 -8.03 -4.52 6.19
C SER A 67 -7.43 -5.83 5.67
N GLN A 68 -7.30 -5.98 4.34
CA GLN A 68 -6.67 -7.15 3.71
C GLN A 68 -5.16 -7.20 3.98
N SER A 69 -4.48 -6.04 3.96
CA SER A 69 -3.03 -5.94 4.21
C SER A 69 -2.63 -6.47 5.59
N HIS A 70 -3.48 -6.30 6.62
CA HIS A 70 -3.19 -6.78 7.97
C HIS A 70 -2.99 -8.31 8.01
N HIS A 71 -3.67 -9.08 7.16
CA HIS A 71 -3.47 -10.52 7.06
C HIS A 71 -2.09 -10.87 6.47
N LEU A 72 -1.63 -10.10 5.48
CA LEU A 72 -0.29 -10.25 4.90
C LEU A 72 0.79 -9.87 5.92
N LEU A 73 0.59 -8.79 6.67
CA LEU A 73 1.50 -8.37 7.73
C LEU A 73 1.69 -9.48 8.77
N ARG A 74 0.59 -10.11 9.19
CA ARG A 74 0.63 -11.24 10.13
C ARG A 74 1.42 -12.43 9.58
N SER A 75 1.33 -12.68 8.27
CA SER A 75 2.12 -13.75 7.63
C SER A 75 3.62 -13.45 7.67
N TYR A 76 4.03 -12.20 7.43
CA TYR A 76 5.43 -11.80 7.52
C TYR A 76 5.97 -11.84 8.95
N ILE A 77 5.18 -11.39 9.94
CA ILE A 77 5.53 -11.47 11.36
C ILE A 77 5.76 -12.93 11.78
N SER A 78 4.93 -13.86 11.32
CA SER A 78 5.09 -15.29 11.64
C SER A 78 6.35 -15.93 11.03
N GLN A 79 6.93 -15.29 10.01
CA GLN A 79 8.10 -15.75 9.27
C GLN A 79 9.37 -14.99 9.67
N GLN A 80 9.32 -14.20 10.75
CA GLN A 80 10.44 -13.40 11.22
C GLN A 80 11.66 -14.27 11.52
N THR A 81 12.65 -14.23 10.64
CA THR A 81 13.99 -14.77 10.87
C THR A 81 14.94 -13.60 10.99
N HIS A 82 15.40 -13.28 12.20
CA HIS A 82 16.36 -12.19 12.45
C HIS A 82 17.67 -12.49 11.70
N SER A 83 17.85 -11.88 10.53
CA SER A 83 18.97 -12.20 9.63
C SER A 83 19.73 -10.98 9.15
N LEU A 84 19.23 -9.77 9.38
CA LEU A 84 19.94 -8.55 8.95
C LEU A 84 21.15 -8.27 9.84
N SER A 85 22.28 -7.95 9.19
CA SER A 85 23.47 -7.44 9.86
C SER A 85 23.14 -6.12 10.58
N PRO A 86 23.88 -5.76 11.64
CA PRO A 86 23.63 -4.50 12.35
C PRO A 86 23.80 -3.26 11.45
N HIS A 87 24.70 -3.34 10.45
CA HIS A 87 24.90 -2.28 9.46
C HIS A 87 23.67 -2.12 8.56
N ASP A 88 23.14 -3.21 8.02
CA ASP A 88 21.99 -3.15 7.11
C ASP A 88 20.72 -2.71 7.83
N ARG A 89 20.58 -3.05 9.11
CA ARG A 89 19.49 -2.56 9.96
C ARG A 89 19.56 -1.04 10.12
N GLN A 90 20.73 -0.50 10.43
CA GLN A 90 20.91 0.95 10.51
C GLN A 90 20.62 1.65 9.17
N GLN A 91 20.99 1.05 8.05
CA GLN A 91 20.64 1.58 6.72
C GLN A 91 19.12 1.57 6.48
N LEU A 92 18.44 0.48 6.86
CA LEU A 92 16.99 0.37 6.78
C LEU A 92 16.29 1.42 7.65
N ASP A 93 16.74 1.60 8.90
CA ASP A 93 16.19 2.59 9.82
C ASP A 93 16.27 4.01 9.22
N ASN A 94 17.46 4.37 8.70
CA ASN A 94 17.69 5.67 8.05
C ASN A 94 16.80 5.84 6.81
N PHE A 95 16.69 4.80 5.98
CA PHE A 95 15.85 4.82 4.80
C PHE A 95 14.38 5.03 5.16
N LEU A 96 13.85 4.27 6.12
CA LEU A 96 12.45 4.38 6.54
C LEU A 96 12.15 5.75 7.17
N ALA A 97 13.08 6.30 7.95
CA ALA A 97 12.96 7.65 8.50
C ALA A 97 12.92 8.73 7.40
N GLN A 98 13.83 8.66 6.43
CA GLN A 98 13.83 9.60 5.29
C GLN A 98 12.57 9.45 4.43
N TYR A 99 12.15 8.22 4.16
CA TYR A 99 10.96 7.95 3.38
C TYR A 99 9.69 8.49 4.07
N LEU A 100 9.60 8.38 5.40
CA LEU A 100 8.53 8.99 6.19
C LEU A 100 8.48 10.52 6.02
N ILE A 101 9.63 11.20 6.08
CA ILE A 101 9.73 12.65 5.86
C ILE A 101 9.21 13.01 4.46
N VAL A 102 9.65 12.27 3.44
CA VAL A 102 9.21 12.48 2.06
C VAL A 102 7.69 12.34 1.92
N LEU A 103 7.09 11.31 2.54
CA LEU A 103 5.63 11.12 2.52
C LEU A 103 4.90 12.29 3.20
N CYS A 104 5.41 12.79 4.33
CA CYS A 104 4.83 13.94 5.01
C CYS A 104 4.87 15.20 4.13
N THR A 105 6.02 15.53 3.54
CA THR A 105 6.15 16.67 2.63
C THR A 105 5.27 16.51 1.39
N PHE A 106 5.23 15.30 0.82
CA PHE A 106 4.41 15.02 -0.35
C PHE A 106 2.92 15.20 -0.06
N LYS A 107 2.43 14.75 1.11
CA LYS A 107 1.06 14.97 1.55
C LYS A 107 0.69 16.44 1.57
N GLU A 108 1.54 17.30 2.15
CA GLU A 108 1.28 18.74 2.23
C GLU A 108 1.20 19.38 0.84
N GLN A 109 2.13 19.02 -0.06
CA GLN A 109 2.12 19.48 -1.45
C GLN A 109 0.84 19.04 -2.18
N LEU A 110 0.44 17.79 -2.00
CA LEU A 110 -0.76 17.23 -2.61
C LEU A 110 -2.03 17.91 -2.09
N GLN A 111 -2.12 18.13 -0.78
CA GLN A 111 -3.24 18.84 -0.16
C GLN A 111 -3.36 20.26 -0.69
N GLN A 112 -2.23 20.97 -0.79
CA GLN A 112 -2.21 22.32 -1.32
C GLN A 112 -2.65 22.35 -2.80
N HIS A 113 -2.17 21.41 -3.62
CA HIS A 113 -2.54 21.33 -5.03
C HIS A 113 -4.05 21.11 -5.22
N VAL A 114 -4.62 20.11 -4.54
CA VAL A 114 -6.07 19.83 -4.62
C VAL A 114 -6.89 21.03 -4.13
N ARG A 115 -6.47 21.67 -3.03
CA ARG A 115 -7.15 22.84 -2.47
C ARG A 115 -7.19 24.01 -3.46
N VAL A 116 -6.08 24.31 -4.14
CA VAL A 116 -6.01 25.40 -5.11
C VAL A 116 -6.97 25.15 -6.28
N HIS A 117 -6.91 23.96 -6.89
CA HIS A 117 -7.81 23.62 -8.01
C HIS A 117 -9.30 23.62 -7.60
N ALA A 118 -9.61 23.13 -6.40
CA ALA A 118 -10.97 23.15 -5.89
C ALA A 118 -11.49 24.58 -5.69
N VAL A 119 -10.67 25.47 -5.14
CA VAL A 119 -11.03 26.89 -4.95
C VAL A 119 -11.20 27.59 -6.30
N GLU A 120 -10.30 27.38 -7.25
CA GLU A 120 -10.39 27.93 -8.60
C GLU A 120 -11.67 27.48 -9.31
N ALA A 121 -12.01 26.19 -9.23
CA ALA A 121 -13.25 25.66 -9.77
C ALA A 121 -14.49 26.32 -9.14
N VAL A 122 -14.52 26.46 -7.80
CA VAL A 122 -15.63 27.11 -7.09
C VAL A 122 -15.78 28.57 -7.48
N MET A 123 -14.67 29.31 -7.60
CA MET A 123 -14.70 30.70 -8.05
C MET A 123 -15.24 30.82 -9.49
N ALA A 124 -14.77 29.98 -10.41
CA ALA A 124 -15.26 29.97 -11.78
C ALA A 124 -16.77 29.64 -11.85
N CYS A 125 -17.25 28.67 -11.07
CA CYS A 125 -18.68 28.39 -10.96
C CYS A 125 -19.47 29.60 -10.47
N ARG A 126 -18.95 30.32 -9.47
CA ARG A 126 -19.59 31.51 -8.93
C ARG A 126 -19.70 32.64 -9.96
N ASP A 127 -18.67 32.84 -10.76
CA ASP A 127 -18.67 33.84 -11.82
C ASP A 127 -19.68 33.53 -12.92
N ILE A 128 -19.83 32.24 -13.26
CA ILE A 128 -20.87 31.78 -14.19
C ILE A 128 -22.26 32.04 -13.62
N GLU A 129 -22.51 31.70 -12.36
CA GLU A 129 -23.80 31.96 -11.68
C GLU A 129 -24.15 33.45 -11.68
N ASN A 130 -23.20 34.31 -11.34
CA ASN A 130 -23.41 35.76 -11.33
C ASN A 130 -23.75 36.30 -12.73
N THR A 131 -23.06 35.80 -13.76
CA THR A 131 -23.32 36.19 -15.15
C THR A 131 -24.71 35.76 -15.59
N LEU A 132 -25.14 34.55 -15.23
CA LEU A 132 -26.51 34.08 -15.52
C LEU A 132 -27.55 34.96 -14.82
N GLN A 133 -27.35 35.30 -13.54
CA GLN A 133 -28.25 36.18 -12.80
C GLN A 133 -28.36 37.58 -13.42
N ALA A 134 -27.26 38.13 -13.95
CA ALA A 134 -27.27 39.44 -14.61
C ALA A 134 -28.04 39.45 -15.94
N LEU A 135 -28.23 38.28 -16.57
CA LEU A 135 -28.94 38.12 -17.84
C LEU A 135 -30.43 37.79 -17.68
N THR A 136 -30.88 37.47 -16.46
CA THR A 136 -32.28 37.07 -16.17
C THR A 136 -33.04 38.20 -15.48
#